data_AF-A0AA97I7V9-F1
#
_entry.id   AF-A0AA97I7V9-F1
#
_cell.length_a   1.000
_cell.length_b   1.000
_cell.length_c   1.000
_cell.angle_alpha   90.00
_cell.angle_beta   90.00
_cell.angle_gamma   90.00
#
_symmetry.space_group_name_H-M   'P 1'
#
loop_
_entity.id
_entity.type
_entity.pdbx_description
1 polymer ?
#
loop_
_entity_poly.entity_id
_entity_poly.type
_entity_poly.pdbx_seq_one_letter_code
_entity_poly.pdbx_strand_id
1 'polypeptide(L)'
;MHYGDNLDVARTLPDGAFAIAYLDPPFNTGRDRETDESRRGVSIAARTEPETWIAAAAEPEDGALLGHPDGADISAPDGRGREPRAVAHAGFHGRGYERVRGALRTFDDRFDDYWGFLVPRIEEAWRLLADDGTLYLHLDYREAHYAKVMLDAVFGRDCFLNELIWAYDYGAKSRSRWPTKHDTILVYVKDPDRYWFDSGAVDREPYMAPGLVTREKARRGKLPTDVWWHTIVPTNGSERTGYATQKPEGILRRIVQASSRPGDRVLDMFAGSGTTGAVAADLGRDAILIDDNPDAVRVMGERIPDARVVLRRPAR
;
A
#
# COMPACT_ATOMS: atom_id res chain seq x y z
N MET A 1 -3.86 4.85 -17.89
CA MET A 1 -3.55 5.72 -16.73
C MET A 1 -4.07 7.11 -17.00
N HIS A 2 -4.72 7.74 -16.03
CA HIS A 2 -5.13 9.13 -16.08
C HIS A 2 -4.34 9.94 -15.06
N TYR A 3 -3.78 11.06 -15.53
CA TYR A 3 -3.19 12.08 -14.65
C TYR A 3 -4.21 13.20 -14.44
N GLY A 4 -4.66 13.37 -13.20
CA GLY A 4 -5.63 14.40 -12.80
C GLY A 4 -6.47 13.96 -11.60
N ASP A 5 -7.34 14.85 -11.13
CA ASP A 5 -8.27 14.56 -10.03
C ASP A 5 -9.15 13.35 -10.38
N ASN A 6 -9.23 12.42 -9.44
CA ASN A 6 -9.89 11.15 -9.67
C ASN A 6 -11.42 11.26 -9.78
N LEU A 7 -12.04 12.23 -9.10
CA LEU A 7 -13.49 12.46 -9.16
C LEU A 7 -13.87 13.02 -10.53
N ASP A 8 -13.12 13.99 -11.02
CA ASP A 8 -13.32 14.56 -12.36
C ASP A 8 -13.14 13.52 -13.46
N VAL A 9 -12.12 12.66 -13.35
CA VAL A 9 -11.92 11.57 -14.31
C VAL A 9 -13.06 10.55 -14.22
N ALA A 10 -13.45 10.11 -13.02
CA ALA A 10 -14.46 9.09 -12.81
C ALA A 10 -15.82 9.48 -13.43
N ARG A 11 -16.23 10.74 -13.29
CA ARG A 11 -17.45 11.29 -13.92
C ARG A 11 -17.48 11.18 -15.45
N THR A 12 -16.32 11.00 -16.10
CA THR A 12 -16.24 10.81 -17.56
C THR A 12 -16.29 9.36 -18.00
N LEU A 13 -16.21 8.42 -17.08
CA LEU A 13 -16.19 6.99 -17.36
C LEU A 13 -17.63 6.43 -17.41
N PRO A 14 -17.88 5.44 -18.28
CA PRO A 14 -19.22 4.86 -18.43
C PRO A 14 -19.62 4.03 -17.20
N ASP A 15 -20.90 4.09 -16.84
CA ASP A 15 -21.54 3.28 -15.80
C ASP A 15 -21.31 1.78 -16.05
N GLY A 16 -21.22 1.00 -14.97
CA GLY A 16 -21.18 -0.47 -15.05
C GLY A 16 -19.99 -1.04 -15.81
N ALA A 17 -18.89 -0.30 -15.95
CA ALA A 17 -17.79 -0.64 -16.84
C ALA A 17 -16.67 -1.47 -16.20
N PHE A 18 -16.70 -1.68 -14.88
CA PHE A 18 -15.63 -2.34 -14.14
C PHE A 18 -16.15 -3.49 -13.28
N ALA A 19 -15.45 -4.63 -13.32
CA ALA A 19 -15.74 -5.76 -12.45
C ALA A 19 -15.23 -5.53 -11.03
N ILE A 20 -14.14 -4.75 -10.88
CA ILE A 20 -13.54 -4.43 -9.59
C ILE A 20 -13.31 -2.92 -9.51
N ALA A 21 -13.68 -2.33 -8.38
CA ALA A 21 -13.15 -1.05 -7.93
C ALA A 21 -12.33 -1.28 -6.66
N TYR A 22 -11.02 -1.02 -6.70
CA TYR A 22 -10.14 -1.04 -5.53
C TYR A 22 -9.79 0.39 -5.16
N LEU A 23 -10.11 0.79 -3.92
CA LEU A 23 -9.86 2.12 -3.40
C LEU A 23 -8.95 2.02 -2.18
N ASP A 24 -7.79 2.65 -2.25
CA ASP A 24 -6.82 2.79 -1.16
C ASP A 24 -6.56 4.28 -0.92
N PRO A 25 -7.58 5.01 -0.44
CA PRO A 25 -7.45 6.45 -0.20
C PRO A 25 -6.41 6.74 0.88
N PRO A 26 -6.01 8.01 1.05
CA PRO A 26 -5.23 8.43 2.21
C PRO A 26 -5.92 8.04 3.52
N PHE A 27 -5.18 7.59 4.53
CA PHE A 27 -5.74 7.03 5.77
C PHE A 27 -6.04 8.09 6.84
N ASN A 28 -5.92 9.38 6.51
CA ASN A 28 -6.18 10.50 7.41
C ASN A 28 -5.37 10.39 8.72
N THR A 29 -4.09 10.01 8.61
CA THR A 29 -3.31 9.67 9.80
C THR A 29 -2.88 10.88 10.63
N GLY A 30 -3.12 12.10 10.15
CA GLY A 30 -2.77 13.35 10.78
C GLY A 30 -1.26 13.63 10.81
N ARG A 31 -0.49 12.97 9.93
CA ARG A 31 0.96 13.11 9.82
C ARG A 31 1.37 13.42 8.39
N ASP A 32 2.24 14.41 8.25
CA ASP A 32 3.03 14.63 7.05
C ASP A 32 3.94 13.42 6.79
N ARG A 33 3.74 12.75 5.66
CA ARG A 33 4.65 11.67 5.24
C ARG A 33 5.71 12.24 4.31
N GLU A 34 6.95 12.29 4.80
CA GLU A 34 8.13 12.66 4.01
C GLU A 34 8.68 11.44 3.26
N THR A 35 8.88 11.56 1.94
CA THR A 35 9.61 10.56 1.15
C THR A 35 11.12 10.85 1.12
N ASP A 36 11.95 10.01 1.74
CA ASP A 36 13.42 10.08 1.62
C ASP A 36 13.89 9.37 0.34
N GLU A 37 14.07 10.11 -0.76
CA GLU A 37 14.80 9.60 -1.93
C GLU A 37 16.31 9.58 -1.63
N SER A 38 16.78 8.63 -0.82
CA SER A 38 18.22 8.43 -0.67
C SER A 38 18.78 7.71 -1.90
N ARG A 39 19.18 8.45 -2.95
CA ARG A 39 20.02 7.88 -4.01
C ARG A 39 21.41 7.58 -3.44
N ARG A 40 21.77 6.29 -3.31
CA ARG A 40 23.16 5.89 -3.01
C ARG A 40 24.01 6.03 -4.26
N GLY A 41 24.63 7.20 -4.46
CA GLY A 41 25.73 7.34 -5.40
C GLY A 41 26.98 6.67 -4.81
N VAL A 42 27.49 5.63 -5.46
CA VAL A 42 28.78 5.03 -5.11
C VAL A 42 29.84 5.71 -5.99
N SER A 43 30.65 6.59 -5.43
CA SER A 43 31.90 7.01 -6.07
C SER A 43 33.00 6.03 -5.66
N ILE A 44 33.56 5.30 -6.63
CA ILE A 44 34.71 4.43 -6.40
C ILE A 44 35.96 5.24 -6.75
N ALA A 45 36.65 5.76 -5.73
CA ALA A 45 38.00 6.23 -5.90
C ALA A 45 38.94 5.01 -5.92
N ALA A 46 39.56 4.74 -7.07
CA ALA A 46 40.52 3.64 -7.22
C ALA A 46 41.81 3.96 -6.46
N ARG A 47 42.24 3.07 -5.57
CA ARG A 47 43.64 2.95 -5.13
C ARG A 47 44.05 1.50 -4.89
N THR A 48 45.34 1.29 -5.12
CA THR A 48 46.10 0.09 -5.45
C THR A 48 46.63 -0.66 -4.21
N GLU A 49 46.59 -2.00 -4.29
CA GLU A 49 47.50 -3.00 -3.68
C GLU A 49 47.52 -3.21 -2.13
N PRO A 50 47.95 -4.40 -1.62
CA PRO A 50 47.10 -5.24 -0.76
C PRO A 50 47.78 -5.78 0.51
N GLU A 51 47.10 -5.86 1.66
CA GLU A 51 47.62 -6.68 2.78
C GLU A 51 46.51 -7.40 3.59
N THR A 52 46.64 -8.73 3.60
CA THR A 52 46.37 -9.76 4.64
C THR A 52 45.39 -9.48 5.79
N TRP A 53 44.37 -10.35 5.91
CA TRP A 53 43.52 -10.50 7.10
C TRP A 53 43.79 -11.84 7.78
N ILE A 54 44.22 -11.80 9.04
CA ILE A 54 44.16 -12.92 10.00
C ILE A 54 42.92 -12.73 10.88
N ALA A 55 42.22 -13.84 11.11
CA ALA A 55 41.00 -13.95 11.90
C ALA A 55 41.24 -13.77 13.41
N ALA A 56 40.24 -13.22 14.12
CA ALA A 56 39.93 -13.61 15.50
C ALA A 56 38.50 -13.17 15.87
N ALA A 57 37.74 -14.13 16.39
CA ALA A 57 36.44 -13.96 17.02
C ALA A 57 36.58 -13.38 18.45
N ALA A 58 35.55 -12.68 18.91
CA ALA A 58 35.26 -12.51 20.34
C ALA A 58 33.79 -12.06 20.52
N GLU A 59 32.99 -12.91 21.18
CA GLU A 59 31.84 -12.53 22.02
C GLU A 59 32.38 -11.81 23.28
N PRO A 60 31.58 -10.96 23.98
CA PRO A 60 30.88 -11.49 25.17
C PRO A 60 29.53 -10.83 25.57
N GLU A 61 28.66 -11.69 26.10
CA GLU A 61 27.88 -11.68 27.36
C GLU A 61 27.36 -10.40 28.07
N ASP A 62 26.07 -10.53 28.42
CA ASP A 62 25.24 -10.04 29.55
C ASP A 62 25.78 -9.04 30.61
N GLY A 63 24.89 -8.11 31.02
CA GLY A 63 24.89 -7.61 32.40
C GLY A 63 24.28 -6.22 32.69
N ALA A 64 23.17 -6.24 33.43
CA ALA A 64 22.74 -5.28 34.47
C ALA A 64 22.07 -3.92 34.11
N LEU A 65 20.78 -3.86 34.46
CA LEU A 65 20.06 -2.89 35.31
C LEU A 65 20.71 -1.52 35.61
N LEU A 66 19.95 -0.44 35.38
CA LEU A 66 19.39 0.48 36.40
C LEU A 66 18.99 1.83 35.77
N GLY A 67 17.93 2.45 36.30
CA GLY A 67 17.78 3.91 36.29
C GLY A 67 16.61 4.48 35.49
N HIS A 68 15.43 4.53 36.12
CA HIS A 68 14.46 5.59 35.87
C HIS A 68 15.04 6.93 36.36
N PRO A 69 14.70 8.05 35.70
CA PRO A 69 14.18 9.15 36.49
C PRO A 69 12.87 9.72 35.93
N ASP A 70 12.13 10.32 36.84
CA ASP A 70 10.86 11.01 36.66
C ASP A 70 11.01 12.36 35.96
N GLY A 71 9.92 12.76 35.28
CA GLY A 71 9.30 14.09 35.36
C GLY A 71 10.10 15.35 34.99
N ALA A 72 9.81 15.91 33.82
CA ALA A 72 9.71 17.36 33.65
C ALA A 72 8.87 17.71 32.40
N ASP A 73 7.72 18.30 32.66
CA ASP A 73 6.90 19.10 31.75
C ASP A 73 7.62 20.41 31.43
N ILE A 74 7.90 20.79 30.17
CA ILE A 74 7.82 22.19 29.68
C ILE A 74 7.86 22.28 28.12
N SER A 75 6.88 22.99 27.56
CA SER A 75 6.91 23.96 26.43
C SER A 75 7.48 23.61 25.04
N ALA A 76 6.66 23.91 24.02
CA ALA A 76 7.06 24.10 22.62
C ALA A 76 8.05 25.27 22.43
N PRO A 77 8.91 25.21 21.39
CA PRO A 77 9.44 26.40 20.76
C PRO A 77 9.02 26.55 19.30
N ASP A 78 9.24 27.78 18.87
CA ASP A 78 8.81 28.49 17.68
C ASP A 78 9.39 27.96 16.36
N GLY A 79 8.62 28.16 15.29
CA GLY A 79 9.08 27.96 13.92
C GLY A 79 10.10 29.03 13.52
N ARG A 80 11.29 28.60 13.12
CA ARG A 80 12.14 29.28 12.13
C ARG A 80 12.86 28.25 11.27
N GLY A 81 12.74 28.39 9.95
CA GLY A 81 13.35 27.52 8.96
C GLY A 81 14.87 27.46 9.07
N ARG A 82 15.41 26.25 8.96
CA ARG A 82 16.85 25.98 8.93
C ARG A 82 17.19 25.32 7.60
N GLU A 83 18.06 25.96 6.82
CA GLU A 83 18.56 25.39 5.56
C GLU A 83 19.29 24.06 5.78
N PRO A 84 19.23 23.11 4.82
CA PRO A 84 19.82 21.79 4.99
C PRO A 84 21.35 21.86 4.92
N ARG A 85 22.01 21.57 6.05
CA ARG A 85 23.45 21.28 6.09
C ARG A 85 23.70 19.84 5.65
N ALA A 86 24.65 19.66 4.73
CA ALA A 86 25.21 18.35 4.41
C ALA A 86 25.87 17.74 5.67
N VAL A 87 25.48 16.53 6.04
CA VAL A 87 26.08 15.78 7.13
C VAL A 87 26.89 14.64 6.53
N ALA A 88 28.21 14.78 6.55
CA ALA A 88 29.13 13.69 6.19
C ALA A 88 29.33 12.80 7.42
N HIS A 89 29.04 11.51 7.28
CA HIS A 89 29.42 10.49 8.27
C HIS A 89 30.56 9.64 7.71
N ALA A 90 31.63 9.49 8.48
CA ALA A 90 32.70 8.54 8.18
C ALA A 90 32.21 7.12 8.50
N GLY A 91 32.04 6.28 7.48
CA GLY A 91 31.70 4.86 7.64
C GLY A 91 32.92 3.99 7.95
N PHE A 92 32.66 2.80 8.51
CA PHE A 92 33.68 1.77 8.75
C PHE A 92 34.28 1.29 7.41
N HIS A 93 35.60 1.08 7.36
CA HIS A 93 36.42 0.82 6.15
C HIS A 93 36.62 1.98 5.15
N GLY A 94 36.70 3.23 5.61
CA GLY A 94 37.25 4.34 4.81
C GLY A 94 36.41 4.76 3.60
N ARG A 95 35.15 4.32 3.53
CA ARG A 95 34.19 4.76 2.50
C ARG A 95 33.41 5.95 3.03
N GLY A 96 33.65 7.12 2.44
CA GLY A 96 32.82 8.30 2.66
C GLY A 96 31.52 8.17 1.88
N TYR A 97 30.39 8.29 2.57
CA TYR A 97 29.07 8.33 1.93
C TYR A 97 28.57 9.77 1.97
N GLU A 98 28.36 10.37 0.81
CA GLU A 98 27.68 11.65 0.68
C GLU A 98 26.19 11.38 0.46
N ARG A 99 25.36 11.66 1.48
CA ARG A 99 23.90 11.71 1.29
C ARG A 99 23.56 13.07 0.69
N VAL A 100 23.29 13.10 -0.60
CA VAL A 100 22.58 14.22 -1.22
C VAL A 100 21.10 14.05 -0.85
N ARG A 101 20.60 14.88 0.08
CA ARG A 101 19.15 15.00 0.32
C ARG A 101 18.53 15.64 -0.93
N GLY A 102 17.98 14.80 -1.81
CA GLY A 102 17.05 15.25 -2.85
C GLY A 102 15.78 15.83 -2.21
N ALA A 103 15.07 16.70 -2.95
CA ALA A 103 13.90 17.42 -2.48
C ALA A 103 12.90 16.49 -1.76
N LEU A 104 12.78 16.65 -0.44
CA LEU A 104 11.75 15.99 0.36
C LEU A 104 10.39 16.45 -0.16
N ARG A 105 9.56 15.51 -0.59
CA ARG A 105 8.16 15.75 -0.94
C ARG A 105 7.30 15.24 0.22
N THR A 106 6.46 16.13 0.72
CA THR A 106 5.55 15.88 1.83
C THR A 106 4.19 15.53 1.26
N PHE A 107 3.62 14.40 1.69
CA PHE A 107 2.23 14.05 1.45
C PHE A 107 1.40 14.51 2.66
N ASP A 108 0.37 15.33 2.41
CA ASP A 108 -0.56 15.79 3.44
C ASP A 108 -1.63 14.72 3.68
N ASP A 109 -1.53 14.03 4.82
CA ASP A 109 -2.45 12.97 5.26
C ASP A 109 -3.40 13.48 6.35
N ARG A 110 -3.80 14.76 6.26
CA ARG A 110 -4.75 15.42 7.17
C ARG A 110 -5.90 16.06 6.38
N PHE A 111 -7.12 15.61 6.62
CA PHE A 111 -8.31 16.16 5.98
C PHE A 111 -9.32 16.61 7.05
N ASP A 112 -9.58 17.92 7.13
CA ASP A 112 -10.58 18.48 8.07
C ASP A 112 -12.01 18.03 7.71
N ASP A 113 -12.29 17.77 6.43
CA ASP A 113 -13.51 17.13 5.91
C ASP A 113 -13.16 15.91 5.03
N TYR A 114 -12.59 14.88 5.65
CA TYR A 114 -12.23 13.63 4.97
C TYR A 114 -13.43 12.97 4.27
N TRP A 115 -14.63 13.07 4.85
CA TRP A 115 -15.82 12.46 4.29
C TRP A 115 -16.38 13.25 3.09
N GLY A 116 -16.35 14.58 3.11
CA GLY A 116 -16.66 15.40 1.93
C GLY A 116 -15.69 15.13 0.77
N PHE A 117 -14.44 14.74 1.07
CA PHE A 117 -13.51 14.25 0.06
C PHE A 117 -13.86 12.84 -0.44
N LEU A 118 -14.07 11.87 0.46
CA LEU A 118 -14.12 10.47 0.09
C LEU A 118 -15.49 10.03 -0.46
N VAL A 119 -16.59 10.51 0.10
CA VAL A 119 -17.96 10.04 -0.25
C VAL A 119 -18.26 10.21 -1.75
N PRO A 120 -18.06 11.37 -2.39
CA PRO A 120 -18.35 11.53 -3.82
C PRO A 120 -17.54 10.57 -4.70
N ARG A 121 -16.32 10.20 -4.28
CA ARG A 121 -15.44 9.29 -5.02
C ARG A 121 -15.93 7.84 -4.90
N ILE A 122 -16.40 7.46 -3.73
CA ILE A 122 -17.01 6.13 -3.51
C ILE A 122 -18.32 6.02 -4.30
N GLU A 123 -19.17 7.05 -4.30
CA GLU A 123 -20.41 7.05 -5.09
C GLU A 123 -20.13 6.86 -6.59
N GLU A 124 -19.12 7.53 -7.13
CA GLU A 124 -18.69 7.32 -8.51
C GLU A 124 -18.10 5.93 -8.74
N ALA A 125 -17.24 5.43 -7.83
CA ALA A 125 -16.73 4.07 -7.92
C ALA A 125 -17.88 3.03 -7.94
N TRP A 126 -18.94 3.26 -7.16
CA TRP A 126 -20.14 2.44 -7.16
C TRP A 126 -20.91 2.53 -8.47
N ARG A 127 -21.15 3.74 -9.02
CA ARG A 127 -21.78 3.92 -10.34
C ARG A 127 -21.03 3.18 -11.46
N LEU A 128 -19.70 3.22 -11.39
CA LEU A 128 -18.81 2.60 -12.38
C LEU A 128 -18.74 1.07 -12.28
N LEU A 129 -19.13 0.51 -11.14
CA LEU A 129 -19.10 -0.93 -10.91
C LEU A 129 -20.23 -1.64 -11.68
N ALA A 130 -19.89 -2.73 -12.38
CA ALA A 130 -20.85 -3.61 -13.04
C ALA A 130 -21.80 -4.26 -12.03
N ASP A 131 -22.96 -4.76 -12.49
CA ASP A 131 -23.98 -5.40 -11.64
C ASP A 131 -23.45 -6.62 -10.89
N ASP A 132 -22.46 -7.33 -11.43
CA ASP A 132 -21.78 -8.46 -10.77
C ASP A 132 -20.44 -8.09 -10.12
N GLY A 133 -20.13 -6.79 -10.04
CA GLY A 133 -18.84 -6.29 -9.60
C GLY A 133 -18.67 -6.15 -8.09
N THR A 134 -17.41 -6.02 -7.66
CA THR A 134 -16.99 -5.91 -6.26
C THR A 134 -16.19 -4.64 -5.99
N LEU A 135 -16.58 -3.90 -4.96
CA LEU A 135 -15.85 -2.77 -4.38
C LEU A 135 -15.00 -3.23 -3.19
N TYR A 136 -13.71 -2.92 -3.23
CA TYR A 136 -12.76 -3.10 -2.14
C TYR A 136 -12.33 -1.73 -1.63
N LEU A 137 -12.67 -1.39 -0.39
CA LEU A 137 -12.23 -0.16 0.26
C LEU A 137 -11.20 -0.49 1.36
N HIS A 138 -9.95 -0.12 1.11
CA HIS A 138 -8.82 -0.36 2.00
C HIS A 138 -8.60 0.84 2.93
N LEU A 139 -8.68 0.61 4.23
CA LEU A 139 -8.52 1.62 5.29
C LEU A 139 -7.72 1.04 6.47
N ASP A 140 -7.32 1.92 7.40
CA ASP A 140 -6.88 1.49 8.72
C ASP A 140 -8.01 1.52 9.75
N TYR A 141 -7.70 1.08 10.97
CA TYR A 141 -8.64 1.00 12.10
C TYR A 141 -9.31 2.32 12.49
N ARG A 142 -8.80 3.48 12.05
CA ARG A 142 -9.38 4.80 12.40
C ARG A 142 -10.61 5.10 11.58
N GLU A 143 -10.59 4.77 10.29
CA GLU A 143 -11.64 5.17 9.35
C GLU A 143 -12.54 4.00 8.93
N ALA A 144 -12.08 2.75 9.04
CA ALA A 144 -12.82 1.58 8.55
C ALA A 144 -14.25 1.45 9.12
N HIS A 145 -14.43 1.69 10.42
CA HIS A 145 -15.76 1.55 11.05
C HIS A 145 -16.74 2.66 10.65
N TYR A 146 -16.25 3.89 10.49
CA TYR A 146 -17.06 5.00 10.00
C TYR A 146 -17.42 4.81 8.52
N ALA A 147 -16.46 4.35 7.71
CA ALA A 147 -16.71 3.97 6.32
C ALA A 147 -17.79 2.90 6.23
N LYS A 148 -17.68 1.84 7.04
CA LYS A 148 -18.65 0.75 7.07
C LYS A 148 -20.08 1.25 7.29
N VAL A 149 -20.29 2.08 8.31
CA VAL A 149 -21.62 2.61 8.66
C VAL A 149 -22.16 3.51 7.54
N MET A 150 -21.30 4.34 6.94
CA MET A 150 -21.69 5.20 5.83
C MET A 150 -22.06 4.37 4.60
N LEU A 151 -21.23 3.41 4.21
CA LEU A 151 -21.47 2.54 3.06
C LEU A 151 -22.75 1.71 3.22
N ASP A 152 -23.04 1.22 4.43
CA ASP A 152 -24.31 0.55 4.74
C ASP A 152 -25.52 1.45 4.50
N ALA A 153 -25.40 2.75 4.81
CA ALA A 153 -26.46 3.71 4.62
C ALA A 153 -26.65 4.08 3.14
N VAL A 154 -25.58 4.15 2.36
CA VAL A 154 -25.62 4.56 0.94
C VAL A 154 -25.97 3.38 0.02
N PHE A 155 -25.38 2.21 0.24
CA PHE A 155 -25.50 1.04 -0.65
C PHE A 155 -26.43 -0.05 -0.12
N GLY A 156 -26.78 0.02 1.17
CA GLY A 156 -27.54 -1.03 1.85
C GLY A 156 -26.63 -2.06 2.50
N ARG A 157 -27.07 -2.56 3.66
CA ARG A 157 -26.33 -3.55 4.46
C ARG A 157 -26.15 -4.88 3.75
N ASP A 158 -27.10 -5.26 2.90
CA ASP A 158 -27.08 -6.54 2.19
C ASP A 158 -25.97 -6.57 1.12
N CYS A 159 -25.52 -5.41 0.65
CA CYS A 159 -24.39 -5.28 -0.26
C CYS A 159 -23.03 -5.50 0.43
N PHE A 160 -22.97 -5.46 1.76
CA PHE A 160 -21.74 -5.77 2.48
C PHE A 160 -21.50 -7.28 2.49
N LEU A 161 -20.44 -7.72 1.80
CA LEU A 161 -20.12 -9.14 1.69
C LEU A 161 -19.37 -9.62 2.93
N ASN A 162 -18.21 -9.04 3.21
CA ASN A 162 -17.39 -9.33 4.39
C ASN A 162 -16.28 -8.28 4.61
N GLU A 163 -15.54 -8.46 5.68
CA GLU A 163 -14.35 -7.67 6.04
C GLU A 163 -13.11 -8.53 5.89
N LEU A 164 -12.10 -8.04 5.19
CA LEU A 164 -10.80 -8.70 5.10
C LEU A 164 -9.82 -8.02 6.05
N ILE A 165 -9.08 -8.83 6.81
CA ILE A 165 -8.02 -8.37 7.70
C ILE A 165 -6.69 -8.75 7.08
N TRP A 166 -5.97 -7.77 6.55
CA TRP A 166 -4.61 -7.99 6.06
C TRP A 166 -3.62 -7.81 7.20
N ALA A 167 -3.08 -8.93 7.70
CA ALA A 167 -2.11 -8.97 8.79
C ALA A 167 -0.66 -9.11 8.30
N TYR A 168 0.26 -8.43 9.01
CA TYR A 168 1.69 -8.39 8.68
C TYR A 168 2.56 -8.14 9.92
N ASP A 169 3.81 -8.63 9.94
CA ASP A 169 4.74 -8.47 11.08
C ASP A 169 5.72 -7.29 10.98
N TYR A 170 5.34 -6.21 10.30
CA TYR A 170 6.20 -5.04 10.13
C TYR A 170 5.56 -3.78 10.70
N GLY A 171 6.33 -2.70 10.84
CA GLY A 171 5.83 -1.41 11.32
C GLY A 171 5.97 -1.21 12.83
N ALA A 172 5.12 -0.34 13.39
CA ALA A 172 5.27 0.24 14.72
C ALA A 172 5.47 -0.80 15.83
N LYS A 173 6.46 -0.58 16.69
CA LYS A 173 6.73 -1.37 17.90
C LYS A 173 6.38 -0.54 19.13
N SER A 174 5.09 -0.32 19.35
CA SER A 174 4.63 0.42 20.52
C SER A 174 4.94 -0.36 21.79
N ARG A 175 5.35 0.36 22.85
CA ARG A 175 5.50 -0.18 24.21
C ARG A 175 4.34 0.19 25.13
N SER A 176 3.46 1.11 24.70
CA SER A 176 2.35 1.64 25.50
C SER A 176 0.97 1.16 25.04
N ARG A 177 0.90 0.38 23.96
CA ARG A 177 -0.32 -0.26 23.44
C ARG A 177 0.05 -1.44 22.56
N TRP A 178 -0.94 -2.25 22.20
CA TRP A 178 -0.79 -3.30 21.20
C TRP A 178 -0.24 -2.73 19.87
N PRO A 179 0.82 -3.31 19.31
CA PRO A 179 1.30 -2.93 17.98
C PRO A 179 0.20 -3.12 16.93
N THR A 180 -0.06 -2.08 16.14
CA THR A 180 -0.95 -2.16 14.98
C THR A 180 -0.26 -2.99 13.90
N LYS A 181 -0.86 -4.11 13.52
CA LYS A 181 -0.27 -5.16 12.64
C LYS A 181 -1.24 -5.64 11.57
N HIS A 182 -2.26 -4.84 11.29
CA HIS A 182 -3.20 -5.12 10.23
C HIS A 182 -3.81 -3.84 9.67
N ASP A 183 -4.25 -3.96 8.42
CA ASP A 183 -5.15 -3.03 7.77
C ASP A 183 -6.48 -3.75 7.49
N THR A 184 -7.55 -2.98 7.29
CA THR A 184 -8.91 -3.47 7.05
C THR A 184 -9.31 -3.18 5.61
N ILE A 185 -9.87 -4.18 4.92
CA ILE A 185 -10.44 -4.00 3.58
C ILE A 185 -11.92 -4.38 3.64
N LEU A 186 -12.80 -3.40 3.47
CA LEU A 186 -14.24 -3.62 3.39
C LEU A 186 -14.60 -4.11 1.99
N VAL A 187 -15.38 -5.18 1.90
CA VAL A 187 -15.81 -5.77 0.63
C VAL A 187 -17.30 -5.57 0.46
N TYR A 188 -17.68 -4.84 -0.59
CA TYR A 188 -19.06 -4.64 -0.99
C TYR A 188 -19.28 -5.19 -2.39
N VAL A 189 -20.44 -5.76 -2.64
CA VAL A 189 -20.85 -6.28 -3.94
C VAL A 189 -22.07 -5.52 -4.44
N LYS A 190 -22.13 -5.28 -5.74
CA LYS A 190 -23.20 -4.50 -6.37
C LYS A 190 -24.56 -5.19 -6.25
N ASP A 191 -24.58 -6.50 -6.43
CA ASP A 191 -25.73 -7.38 -6.29
C ASP A 191 -25.34 -8.61 -5.44
N PRO A 192 -25.86 -8.74 -4.20
CA PRO A 192 -25.49 -9.85 -3.31
C PRO A 192 -25.92 -11.24 -3.82
N ASP A 193 -26.86 -11.31 -4.76
CA ASP A 193 -27.33 -12.57 -5.33
C ASP A 193 -26.56 -12.95 -6.62
N ARG A 194 -25.82 -12.02 -7.23
CA ARG A 194 -25.27 -12.18 -8.59
C ARG A 194 -23.79 -11.82 -8.75
N TYR A 195 -23.11 -11.40 -7.69
CA TYR A 195 -21.70 -11.04 -7.75
C TYR A 195 -20.81 -12.19 -8.24
N TRP A 196 -19.71 -11.84 -8.91
CA TRP A 196 -18.72 -12.80 -9.36
C TRP A 196 -17.69 -13.11 -8.25
N PHE A 197 -17.45 -14.40 -8.00
CA PHE A 197 -16.38 -14.85 -7.11
C PHE A 197 -15.80 -16.22 -7.53
N ASP A 198 -14.51 -16.28 -7.82
CA ASP A 198 -13.79 -17.49 -8.20
C ASP A 198 -12.78 -17.92 -7.11
N SER A 199 -13.25 -18.79 -6.21
CA SER A 199 -12.38 -19.41 -5.20
C SER A 199 -11.32 -20.36 -5.78
N GLY A 200 -11.51 -20.85 -7.00
CA GLY A 200 -10.59 -21.75 -7.69
C GLY A 200 -9.36 -21.03 -8.23
N ALA A 201 -9.51 -19.76 -8.63
CA ALA A 201 -8.44 -18.92 -9.14
C ALA A 201 -7.51 -18.36 -8.04
N VAL A 202 -7.96 -18.37 -6.79
CA VAL A 202 -7.20 -17.83 -5.65
C VAL A 202 -6.14 -18.81 -5.16
N ASP A 203 -4.93 -18.29 -4.92
CA ASP A 203 -3.81 -19.05 -4.37
C ASP A 203 -4.16 -19.76 -3.06
N ARG A 204 -3.74 -21.02 -2.95
CA ARG A 204 -3.96 -21.85 -1.78
C ARG A 204 -2.90 -21.56 -0.72
N GLU A 205 -3.32 -21.61 0.54
CA GLU A 205 -2.43 -21.44 1.68
C GLU A 205 -2.11 -22.80 2.31
N PRO A 206 -0.90 -23.00 2.86
CA PRO A 206 -0.59 -24.21 3.62
C PRO A 206 -1.46 -24.32 4.87
N TYR A 207 -1.73 -25.55 5.31
CA TYR A 207 -2.33 -25.78 6.62
C TYR A 207 -1.31 -25.47 7.72
N MET A 208 -1.74 -24.79 8.79
CA MET A 208 -0.89 -24.56 9.97
C MET A 208 -0.52 -25.86 10.69
N ALA A 209 -1.41 -26.85 10.64
CA ALA A 209 -1.17 -28.20 11.17
C ALA A 209 -1.42 -29.25 10.07
N PRO A 210 -0.47 -29.45 9.14
CA PRO A 210 -0.64 -30.38 8.02
C PRO A 210 -0.93 -31.82 8.46
N GLY A 211 -0.46 -32.23 9.64
CA GLY A 211 -0.70 -33.56 10.21
C GLY A 211 -2.14 -33.84 10.63
N LEU A 212 -3.00 -32.82 10.71
CA LEU A 212 -4.43 -32.98 11.05
C LEU A 212 -5.33 -33.20 9.82
N VAL A 213 -4.75 -33.15 8.61
CA VAL A 213 -5.49 -33.37 7.36
C VAL A 213 -4.86 -34.50 6.55
N THR A 214 -5.60 -35.01 5.57
CA THR A 214 -5.05 -36.01 4.64
C THR A 214 -3.84 -35.44 3.90
N ARG A 215 -2.88 -36.31 3.54
CA ARG A 215 -1.69 -35.92 2.78
C ARG A 215 -2.04 -35.17 1.48
N GLU A 216 -3.13 -35.55 0.83
CA GLU A 216 -3.65 -34.89 -0.35
C GLU A 216 -4.10 -33.45 -0.06
N LYS A 217 -4.90 -33.25 1.01
CA LYS A 217 -5.34 -31.91 1.44
C LYS A 217 -4.15 -31.05 1.86
N ALA A 218 -3.20 -31.61 2.59
CA ALA A 218 -1.98 -30.90 2.98
C ALA A 218 -1.19 -30.41 1.76
N ARG A 219 -1.04 -31.26 0.73
CA ARG A 219 -0.34 -30.91 -0.51
C ARG A 219 -1.11 -29.88 -1.35
N ARG A 220 -2.45 -29.96 -1.37
CA ARG A 220 -3.29 -29.01 -2.11
C ARG A 220 -3.36 -27.64 -1.43
N GLY A 221 -3.25 -27.59 -0.10
CA GLY A 221 -3.51 -26.40 0.69
C GLY A 221 -5.00 -26.13 0.91
N LYS A 222 -5.27 -25.13 1.74
CA LYS A 222 -6.61 -24.61 2.04
C LYS A 222 -6.88 -23.34 1.22
N LEU A 223 -8.15 -23.00 1.06
CA LEU A 223 -8.50 -21.66 0.61
C LEU A 223 -8.09 -20.65 1.69
N PRO A 224 -7.66 -19.45 1.31
CA PRO A 224 -7.54 -18.36 2.27
C PRO A 224 -8.91 -18.05 2.88
N THR A 225 -8.87 -17.65 4.14
CA THR A 225 -10.03 -17.09 4.86
C THR A 225 -10.12 -15.59 4.58
N ASP A 226 -10.93 -14.86 5.34
CA ASP A 226 -10.98 -13.39 5.34
C ASP A 226 -9.80 -12.74 6.10
N VAL A 227 -9.06 -13.49 6.92
CA VAL A 227 -7.79 -13.06 7.51
C VAL A 227 -6.62 -13.49 6.64
N TRP A 228 -5.85 -12.53 6.12
CA TRP A 228 -4.76 -12.74 5.18
C TRP A 228 -3.42 -12.41 5.81
N TRP A 229 -2.52 -13.40 5.90
CA TRP A 229 -1.12 -13.12 6.19
C TRP A 229 -0.36 -12.81 4.92
N HIS A 230 0.19 -11.61 4.82
CA HIS A 230 1.09 -11.25 3.73
C HIS A 230 2.04 -10.16 4.23
N THR A 231 3.35 -10.32 4.03
CA THR A 231 4.28 -9.25 4.41
C THR A 231 4.04 -8.00 3.56
N ILE A 232 4.35 -6.83 4.13
CA ILE A 232 4.48 -5.60 3.34
C ILE A 232 5.60 -5.74 2.31
N VAL A 233 5.64 -4.82 1.33
CA VAL A 233 6.72 -4.77 0.33
C VAL A 233 8.08 -4.63 1.02
N PRO A 234 8.97 -5.63 0.89
CA PRO A 234 10.27 -5.58 1.55
C PRO A 234 11.15 -4.48 0.97
N THR A 235 12.03 -3.89 1.79
CA THR A 235 12.97 -2.83 1.37
C THR A 235 13.84 -3.24 0.18
N ASN A 236 14.18 -4.52 0.05
CA ASN A 236 14.98 -5.05 -1.07
C ASN A 236 14.17 -6.02 -1.94
N GLY A 237 12.84 -5.94 -1.91
CA GLY A 237 11.96 -6.80 -2.71
C GLY A 237 12.03 -6.44 -4.19
N SER A 238 11.94 -7.45 -5.06
CA SER A 238 11.96 -7.26 -6.52
C SER A 238 10.76 -6.48 -7.05
N GLU A 239 9.62 -6.53 -6.35
CA GLU A 239 8.41 -5.77 -6.70
C GLU A 239 8.50 -4.28 -6.31
N ARG A 240 9.52 -3.86 -5.54
CA ARG A 240 9.60 -2.51 -4.98
C ARG A 240 9.88 -1.47 -6.06
N THR A 241 9.01 -0.48 -6.16
CA THR A 241 9.16 0.67 -7.08
C THR A 241 9.86 1.88 -6.47
N GLY A 242 9.94 1.95 -5.14
CA GLY A 242 10.45 3.11 -4.40
C GLY A 242 9.36 4.08 -3.94
N TYR A 243 8.11 3.91 -4.38
CA TYR A 243 6.96 4.68 -3.90
C TYR A 243 6.64 4.33 -2.44
N ALA A 244 6.40 5.32 -1.58
CA ALA A 244 6.38 5.15 -0.12
C ALA A 244 5.19 4.32 0.41
N THR A 245 4.06 4.32 -0.29
CA THR A 245 2.82 3.63 0.14
C THR A 245 2.43 2.48 -0.78
N GLN A 246 3.41 1.85 -1.44
CA GLN A 246 3.16 0.71 -2.32
C GLN A 246 2.53 -0.47 -1.55
N LYS A 247 1.37 -0.95 -2.05
CA LYS A 247 0.75 -2.19 -1.58
C LYS A 247 1.40 -3.42 -2.25
N PRO A 248 1.50 -4.58 -1.55
CA PRO A 248 2.11 -5.79 -2.11
C PRO A 248 1.27 -6.40 -3.22
N GLU A 249 1.94 -6.89 -4.26
CA GLU A 249 1.27 -7.52 -5.41
C GLU A 249 0.41 -8.72 -5.00
N GLY A 250 0.83 -9.53 -4.03
CA GLY A 250 0.07 -10.73 -3.63
C GLY A 250 -1.31 -10.43 -3.04
N ILE A 251 -1.49 -9.28 -2.36
CA ILE A 251 -2.81 -8.85 -1.86
C ILE A 251 -3.73 -8.49 -3.04
N LEU A 252 -3.24 -7.67 -3.97
CA LEU A 252 -4.01 -7.24 -5.13
C LEU A 252 -4.27 -8.42 -6.09
N ARG A 253 -3.31 -9.35 -6.23
CA ARG A 253 -3.45 -10.54 -7.08
C ARG A 253 -4.61 -11.41 -6.61
N ARG A 254 -4.71 -11.63 -5.29
CA ARG A 254 -5.83 -12.35 -4.68
C ARG A 254 -7.17 -11.66 -4.94
N ILE A 255 -7.24 -10.34 -4.77
CA ILE A 255 -8.45 -9.54 -5.05
C ILE A 255 -8.86 -9.67 -6.52
N VAL A 256 -7.93 -9.46 -7.46
CA VAL A 256 -8.21 -9.50 -8.90
C VAL A 256 -8.60 -10.89 -9.36
N GLN A 257 -7.93 -11.94 -8.88
CA GLN A 257 -8.28 -13.32 -9.22
C GLN A 257 -9.67 -13.72 -8.71
N ALA A 258 -10.00 -13.35 -7.46
CA ALA A 258 -11.27 -13.70 -6.86
C ALA A 258 -12.45 -13.05 -7.58
N SER A 259 -12.33 -11.76 -7.91
CA SER A 259 -13.50 -10.94 -8.25
C SER A 259 -13.49 -10.43 -9.69
N SER A 260 -12.71 -11.03 -10.57
CA SER A 260 -12.72 -10.72 -12.01
C SER A 260 -12.37 -11.91 -12.90
N ARG A 261 -12.80 -11.85 -14.15
CA ARG A 261 -12.47 -12.79 -15.23
C ARG A 261 -11.35 -12.21 -16.09
N PRO A 262 -10.55 -13.04 -16.80
CA PRO A 262 -9.67 -12.54 -17.84
C PRO A 262 -10.44 -11.67 -18.85
N GLY A 263 -9.88 -10.53 -19.23
CA GLY A 263 -10.52 -9.52 -20.09
C GLY A 263 -11.44 -8.53 -19.35
N ASP A 264 -11.77 -8.75 -18.08
CA ASP A 264 -12.50 -7.77 -17.29
C ASP A 264 -11.63 -6.53 -17.01
N ARG A 265 -12.30 -5.45 -16.62
CA ARG A 265 -11.67 -4.15 -16.33
C ARG A 265 -11.66 -3.88 -14.82
N VAL A 266 -10.52 -3.40 -14.34
CA VAL A 266 -10.29 -3.03 -12.93
C VAL A 266 -10.11 -1.52 -12.82
N LEU A 267 -10.75 -0.91 -11.83
CA LEU A 267 -10.62 0.52 -11.49
C LEU A 267 -9.81 0.70 -10.22
N ASP A 268 -8.82 1.60 -10.27
CA ASP A 268 -8.11 2.12 -9.11
C ASP A 268 -8.04 3.64 -9.20
N MET A 269 -8.76 4.32 -8.31
CA MET A 269 -8.85 5.79 -8.25
C MET A 269 -7.77 6.42 -7.37
N PHE A 270 -6.95 5.62 -6.69
CA PHE A 270 -5.89 6.04 -5.78
C PHE A 270 -4.61 5.26 -6.11
N ALA A 271 -4.22 5.28 -7.39
CA ALA A 271 -3.37 4.25 -7.95
C ALA A 271 -1.94 4.24 -7.39
N GLY A 272 -1.40 5.39 -6.98
CA GLY A 272 -0.07 5.53 -6.40
C GLY A 272 1.01 4.84 -7.24
N SER A 273 1.60 3.77 -6.70
CA SER A 273 2.63 2.97 -7.38
C SER A 273 2.13 2.06 -8.52
N GLY A 274 0.81 2.01 -8.77
CA GLY A 274 0.19 1.21 -9.82
C GLY A 274 0.13 -0.29 -9.57
N THR A 275 0.24 -0.77 -8.33
CA THR A 275 0.21 -2.22 -8.01
C THR A 275 -1.01 -2.91 -8.61
N THR A 276 -2.20 -2.31 -8.47
CA THR A 276 -3.46 -2.86 -8.99
C THR A 276 -3.40 -3.08 -10.50
N GLY A 277 -2.87 -2.12 -11.25
CA GLY A 277 -2.79 -2.22 -12.71
C GLY A 277 -1.71 -3.18 -13.20
N ALA A 278 -0.55 -3.24 -12.52
CA ALA A 278 0.49 -4.20 -12.84
C ALA A 278 -0.02 -5.64 -12.67
N VAL A 279 -0.69 -5.91 -11.54
CA VAL A 279 -1.33 -7.19 -11.27
C VAL A 279 -2.44 -7.51 -12.27
N ALA A 280 -3.30 -6.54 -12.59
CA ALA A 280 -4.37 -6.73 -13.57
C ALA A 280 -3.80 -7.13 -14.93
N ALA A 281 -2.79 -6.40 -15.43
CA ALA A 281 -2.13 -6.69 -16.69
C ALA A 281 -1.50 -8.09 -16.72
N ASP A 282 -0.76 -8.47 -15.67
CA ASP A 282 -0.17 -9.81 -15.52
C ASP A 282 -1.21 -10.94 -15.57
N LEU A 283 -2.40 -10.67 -15.04
CA LEU A 283 -3.51 -11.59 -15.03
C LEU A 283 -4.36 -11.54 -16.31
N GLY A 284 -4.01 -10.71 -17.29
CA GLY A 284 -4.77 -10.55 -18.53
C GLY A 284 -6.09 -9.82 -18.34
N ARG A 285 -6.12 -8.83 -17.45
CA ARG A 285 -7.21 -7.86 -17.25
C ARG A 285 -6.75 -6.47 -17.69
N ASP A 286 -7.70 -5.65 -18.10
CA ASP A 286 -7.45 -4.23 -18.35
C ASP A 286 -7.60 -3.43 -17.05
N ALA A 287 -6.91 -2.29 -16.95
CA ALA A 287 -7.02 -1.41 -15.79
C ALA A 287 -7.13 0.07 -16.15
N ILE A 288 -7.98 0.80 -15.40
CA ILE A 288 -7.93 2.25 -15.32
C ILE A 288 -7.36 2.63 -13.96
N LEU A 289 -6.18 3.26 -14.02
CA LEU A 289 -5.47 3.82 -12.89
C LEU A 289 -5.57 5.34 -12.95
N ILE A 290 -5.93 5.99 -11.85
CA ILE A 290 -6.05 7.45 -11.74
C ILE A 290 -5.24 7.93 -10.55
N ASP A 291 -4.46 8.98 -10.76
CA ASP A 291 -3.71 9.67 -9.71
C ASP A 291 -3.42 11.11 -10.14
N ASP A 292 -3.42 12.05 -9.18
CA ASP A 292 -3.10 13.46 -9.40
C ASP A 292 -1.65 13.81 -8.99
N ASN A 293 -0.90 12.85 -8.44
CA ASN A 293 0.50 13.01 -8.12
C ASN A 293 1.38 12.68 -9.34
N PRO A 294 2.20 13.64 -9.84
CA PRO A 294 3.08 13.39 -10.97
C PRO A 294 4.13 12.29 -10.70
N ASP A 295 4.55 12.07 -9.45
CA ASP A 295 5.48 10.98 -9.13
C ASP A 295 4.81 9.61 -9.24
N ALA A 296 3.55 9.50 -8.82
CA ALA A 296 2.75 8.29 -9.00
C ALA A 296 2.66 7.94 -10.49
N VAL A 297 2.30 8.92 -11.32
CA VAL A 297 2.20 8.71 -12.79
C VAL A 297 3.53 8.30 -13.41
N ARG A 298 4.65 8.92 -12.99
CA ARG A 298 5.99 8.52 -13.45
C ARG A 298 6.31 7.07 -13.06
N VAL A 299 6.15 6.73 -11.79
CA VAL A 299 6.39 5.36 -11.27
C VAL A 299 5.52 4.34 -11.98
N MET A 300 4.23 4.66 -12.18
CA MET A 300 3.30 3.83 -12.93
C MET A 300 3.76 3.60 -14.38
N GLY A 301 4.20 4.64 -15.07
CA GLY A 301 4.71 4.53 -16.44
C GLY A 301 5.99 3.69 -16.57
N GLU A 302 6.87 3.75 -15.58
CA GLU A 302 8.06 2.87 -15.51
C GLU A 302 7.67 1.42 -15.23
N ARG A 303 6.68 1.20 -14.35
CA ARG A 303 6.23 -0.13 -13.93
C ARG A 303 5.41 -0.85 -14.99
N ILE A 304 4.62 -0.12 -15.77
CA ILE A 304 3.69 -0.66 -16.77
C ILE A 304 3.97 0.04 -18.11
N PRO A 305 5.02 -0.39 -18.84
CA PRO A 305 5.55 0.35 -20.00
C PRO A 305 4.57 0.47 -21.17
N ASP A 306 3.65 -0.49 -21.32
CA ASP A 306 2.63 -0.48 -22.39
C ASP A 306 1.40 0.39 -22.04
N ALA A 307 1.38 1.03 -20.87
CA ALA A 307 0.25 1.81 -20.44
C ALA A 307 0.11 3.13 -21.20
N ARG A 308 -1.09 3.36 -21.75
CA ARG A 308 -1.45 4.67 -22.29
C ARG A 308 -1.70 5.67 -21.17
N VAL A 309 -0.98 6.78 -21.17
CA VAL A 309 -1.19 7.92 -20.26
C VAL A 309 -2.10 8.96 -20.92
N VAL A 310 -3.16 9.35 -20.22
CA VAL A 310 -4.11 10.39 -20.62
C VAL A 310 -3.99 11.55 -19.64
N LEU A 311 -3.54 12.71 -20.13
CA LEU A 311 -3.45 13.94 -19.34
C LEU A 311 -4.81 14.63 -19.35
N ARG A 312 -5.43 14.84 -18.17
CA ARG A 312 -6.57 15.76 -18.05
C ARG A 312 -6.09 17.05 -17.39
N ARG A 313 -6.22 18.16 -18.12
CA ARG A 313 -6.07 19.49 -17.50
C ARG A 313 -7.30 19.72 -16.61
N PRO A 314 -7.16 20.32 -15.41
CA PRO A 314 -8.31 20.71 -14.61
C PRO A 314 -9.22 21.61 -15.44
N ALA A 315 -10.53 21.37 -15.36
CA ALA A 315 -11.51 22.31 -15.90
C ALA A 315 -11.29 23.66 -15.21
N ARG A 316 -11.12 24.72 -16.01
CA ARG A 316 -10.98 26.09 -15.49
C ARG A 316 -12.28 26.58 -14.88
#